data_AF-A0A931UXX5-F1
#
_entry.id   AF-A0A931UXX5-F1
#
_cell.length_a   1.000
_cell.length_b   1.000
_cell.length_c   1.000
_cell.angle_alpha   90.00
_cell.angle_beta   90.00
_cell.angle_gamma   90.00
#
_symmetry.space_group_name_H-M   'P 1'
#
loop_
_entity.id
_entity.type
_entity.pdbx_description
1 polymer ?
#
loop_
_entity_poly.entity_id
_entity_poly.type
_entity_poly.pdbx_seq_one_letter_code
_entity_poly.pdbx_strand_id
1 'polypeptide(L)'
;MPRPKFDDVEVDGTQVDESASDRVLFHVIATRAEIGDLPVDEAWAALAERYPDDVRLRLLAIAADVDTNGVRDPEWLVSVMQSIAPTIDEASRPALSGLVAVAFEDLGPENALRSRARALVANWPKSATEAHRALRALETKVLVEADERTRGGRPWGERAAERVAEVVTKPNAPPRPYSPTEAYERGDRLVHPKFGEGVVLGAAEGKIEVAFGDERKRLVARP
;
A
#
# COMPACT_ATOMS: atom_id res chain seq x y z
N MET A 1 -6.30 21.81 10.43
CA MET A 1 -6.35 21.00 11.66
C MET A 1 -4.91 20.82 12.15
N PRO A 2 -4.65 20.90 13.46
CA PRO A 2 -3.33 20.58 14.01
C PRO A 2 -3.02 19.09 13.75
N ARG A 3 -1.75 18.76 13.51
CA ARG A 3 -1.32 17.35 13.41
C ARG A 3 -1.44 16.67 14.78
N PRO A 4 -1.92 15.42 14.84
CA PRO A 4 -1.88 14.66 16.08
C PRO A 4 -0.43 14.37 16.44
N LYS A 5 -0.15 14.35 17.75
CA LYS A 5 1.20 14.13 18.29
C LYS A 5 1.43 12.69 18.74
N PHE A 6 0.37 11.88 18.86
CA PHE A 6 0.43 10.53 19.42
C PHE A 6 1.08 10.56 20.82
N ASP A 7 0.52 11.39 21.72
CA ASP A 7 1.13 11.79 23.00
C ASP A 7 1.38 10.64 24.00
N ASP A 8 0.86 9.45 23.73
CA ASP A 8 1.02 8.21 24.49
C ASP A 8 2.14 7.28 23.96
N VAL A 9 2.85 7.68 22.90
CA VAL A 9 3.96 6.91 22.34
C VAL A 9 5.27 7.34 23.02
N GLU A 10 5.87 6.44 23.80
CA GLU A 10 7.21 6.59 24.35
C GLU A 10 8.23 5.91 23.43
N VAL A 11 9.23 6.64 22.96
CA VAL A 11 10.26 6.12 22.02
C VAL A 11 11.67 6.18 22.63
N ASP A 12 11.79 6.34 23.94
CA ASP A 12 13.08 6.52 24.60
C ASP A 12 13.99 5.30 24.40
N GLY A 13 15.10 5.52 23.68
CA GLY A 13 16.20 4.57 23.51
C GLY A 13 15.89 3.32 22.68
N THR A 14 14.72 3.23 22.04
CA THR A 14 14.34 2.06 21.23
C THR A 14 14.64 2.31 19.76
N GLN A 15 15.41 1.42 19.14
CA GLN A 15 15.60 1.43 17.69
C GLN A 15 14.24 1.19 17.02
N VAL A 16 13.77 2.17 16.25
CA VAL A 16 12.55 2.06 15.47
C VAL A 16 12.93 1.58 14.07
N ASP A 17 12.30 0.50 13.62
CA ASP A 17 12.45 -0.05 12.28
C ASP A 17 11.08 -0.34 11.65
N GLU A 18 11.08 -0.86 10.42
CA GLU A 18 9.87 -1.21 9.66
C GLU A 18 8.98 -2.26 10.34
N SER A 19 9.46 -2.96 11.38
CA SER A 19 8.71 -3.95 12.16
C SER A 19 7.95 -3.33 13.34
N ALA A 20 8.19 -2.05 13.66
CA ALA A 20 7.54 -1.34 14.74
C ALA A 20 6.00 -1.35 14.64
N SER A 21 5.31 -1.14 15.77
CA SER A 21 3.84 -1.08 15.75
C SER A 21 3.33 0.03 14.84
N ASP A 22 2.12 -0.12 14.28
CA ASP A 22 1.56 0.88 13.36
C ASP A 22 1.47 2.26 14.01
N ARG A 23 1.14 2.30 15.31
CA ARG A 23 1.10 3.55 16.08
C ARG A 23 2.45 4.25 16.11
N VAL A 24 3.54 3.50 16.31
CA VAL A 24 4.90 4.02 16.29
C VAL A 24 5.26 4.51 14.89
N LEU A 25 4.94 3.76 13.83
CA LEU A 25 5.18 4.19 12.45
C LEU A 25 4.44 5.50 12.12
N PHE A 26 3.17 5.64 12.51
CA PHE A 26 2.43 6.89 12.35
C PHE A 26 2.99 8.04 13.18
N HIS A 27 3.49 7.76 14.38
CA HIS A 27 4.16 8.76 15.21
C HIS A 27 5.44 9.28 14.53
N VAL A 28 6.31 8.40 14.02
CA VAL A 28 7.50 8.76 13.23
C VAL A 28 7.14 9.67 12.05
N ILE A 29 6.09 9.33 11.32
CA ILE A 29 5.60 10.14 10.20
C ILE A 29 5.14 11.52 10.67
N ALA A 30 4.38 11.58 11.77
CA ALA A 30 3.81 12.82 12.29
C ALA A 30 4.87 13.79 12.81
N THR A 31 5.92 13.25 13.45
CA THR A 31 7.07 13.99 13.98
C THR A 31 8.19 14.15 12.96
N ARG A 32 8.02 13.64 11.73
CA ARG A 32 9.01 13.75 10.65
C ARG A 32 10.37 13.15 11.01
N ALA A 33 10.35 12.01 11.69
CA ALA A 33 11.55 11.32 12.15
C ALA A 33 12.44 12.16 13.10
N GLU A 34 11.88 13.14 13.82
CA GLU A 34 12.57 13.77 14.95
C GLU A 34 12.85 12.77 16.10
N ILE A 35 12.28 11.57 16.01
CA ILE A 35 12.30 10.53 17.04
C ILE A 35 12.58 9.18 16.35
N GLY A 36 13.78 8.63 16.59
CA GLY A 36 14.26 7.38 15.99
C GLY A 36 15.04 7.56 14.67
N ASP A 37 15.56 6.46 14.13
CA ASP A 37 16.39 6.46 12.91
C ASP A 37 15.63 6.08 11.63
N LEU A 38 14.33 5.75 11.72
CA LEU A 38 13.52 5.31 10.58
C LEU A 38 13.09 6.50 9.70
N PRO A 39 13.49 6.55 8.41
CA PRO A 39 13.02 7.56 7.47
C PRO A 39 11.50 7.54 7.28
N VAL A 40 10.92 8.72 6.99
CA VAL A 40 9.47 8.88 6.84
C VAL A 40 8.93 8.09 5.64
N ASP A 41 9.68 8.00 4.55
CA ASP A 41 9.34 7.21 3.37
C ASP A 41 9.36 5.71 3.66
N GLU A 42 10.33 5.22 4.43
CA GLU A 42 10.37 3.83 4.90
C GLU A 42 9.19 3.51 5.83
N ALA A 43 8.84 4.42 6.74
CA ALA A 43 7.67 4.26 7.62
C ALA A 43 6.35 4.18 6.82
N TRP A 44 6.19 5.01 5.78
CA TRP A 44 5.03 4.92 4.89
C TRP A 44 5.04 3.63 4.06
N ALA A 45 6.20 3.22 3.55
CA ALA A 45 6.35 1.98 2.79
C ALA A 45 5.94 0.76 3.62
N ALA A 46 6.43 0.67 4.86
CA ALA A 46 6.06 -0.40 5.80
C ALA A 46 4.54 -0.47 6.05
N LEU A 47 3.89 0.69 6.23
CA LEU A 47 2.43 0.75 6.39
C LEU A 47 1.68 0.33 5.10
N ALA A 48 2.13 0.78 3.93
CA ALA A 48 1.52 0.42 2.65
C ALA A 48 1.68 -1.08 2.35
N GLU A 49 2.78 -1.71 2.73
CA GLU A 49 3.00 -3.15 2.60
C GLU A 49 2.08 -3.96 3.52
N ARG A 50 1.90 -3.52 4.76
CA ARG A 50 1.00 -4.18 5.73
C ARG A 50 -0.47 -4.12 5.32
N TYR A 51 -0.84 -3.03 4.64
CA TYR A 51 -2.21 -2.69 4.28
C TYR A 51 -2.35 -2.38 2.77
N PRO A 52 -2.12 -3.37 1.89
CA PRO A 52 -2.04 -3.15 0.44
C PRO A 52 -3.36 -2.68 -0.19
N ASP A 53 -4.49 -2.87 0.51
CA ASP A 53 -5.81 -2.44 0.06
C ASP A 53 -6.17 -1.02 0.51
N ASP A 54 -5.42 -0.43 1.46
CA ASP A 54 -5.60 0.98 1.79
C ASP A 54 -4.85 1.85 0.78
N VAL A 55 -5.57 2.20 -0.28
CA VAL A 55 -5.07 3.02 -1.40
C VAL A 55 -4.48 4.36 -0.94
N ARG A 56 -4.92 4.89 0.22
CA ARG A 56 -4.43 6.16 0.76
C ARG A 56 -3.01 6.00 1.31
N LEU A 57 -2.75 4.90 2.03
CA LEU A 57 -1.41 4.58 2.52
C LEU A 57 -0.45 4.36 1.36
N ARG A 58 -0.88 3.61 0.34
CA ARG A 58 -0.07 3.40 -0.88
C ARG A 58 0.24 4.70 -1.60
N LEU A 59 -0.75 5.60 -1.73
CA LEU A 59 -0.54 6.90 -2.37
C LEU A 59 0.46 7.78 -1.59
N LEU A 60 0.35 7.80 -0.26
CA LEU A 60 1.26 8.57 0.61
C LEU A 60 2.67 8.00 0.63
N ALA A 61 2.82 6.66 0.56
CA ALA A 61 4.12 6.01 0.43
C ALA A 61 4.83 6.40 -0.87
N ILE A 62 4.12 6.38 -1.99
CA ILE A 62 4.68 6.82 -3.29
C ILE A 62 5.02 8.31 -3.22
N ALA A 63 4.16 9.14 -2.63
CA ALA A 63 4.42 10.56 -2.49
C ALA A 63 5.68 10.85 -1.65
N ALA A 64 5.87 10.11 -0.55
CA ALA A 64 7.05 10.24 0.29
C ALA A 64 8.32 9.77 -0.44
N ASP A 65 8.27 8.64 -1.14
CA ASP A 65 9.41 8.16 -1.94
C ASP A 65 9.79 9.14 -3.05
N VAL A 66 8.81 9.72 -3.75
CA VAL A 66 9.08 10.74 -4.79
C VAL A 66 9.67 12.02 -4.18
N ASP A 67 9.20 12.46 -3.01
CA ASP A 67 9.73 13.63 -2.29
C ASP A 67 11.18 13.41 -1.84
N THR A 68 11.50 12.20 -1.35
CA THR A 68 12.84 11.85 -0.85
C THR A 68 13.83 11.51 -1.97
N ASN A 69 13.41 10.67 -2.92
CA ASN A 69 14.29 10.01 -3.89
C ASN A 69 14.07 10.46 -5.34
N GLY A 70 13.06 11.30 -5.60
CA GLY A 70 12.63 11.63 -6.95
C GLY A 70 12.00 10.46 -7.69
N VAL A 71 11.64 10.67 -8.96
CA VAL A 71 11.07 9.60 -9.80
C VAL A 71 12.17 8.75 -10.42
N ARG A 72 12.37 7.54 -9.87
CA ARG A 72 13.37 6.57 -10.37
C ARG A 72 12.94 5.86 -11.66
N ASP A 73 11.67 5.45 -11.72
CA ASP A 73 11.06 4.80 -12.89
C ASP A 73 9.70 5.43 -13.21
N PRO A 74 9.67 6.38 -14.17
CA PRO A 74 8.44 7.05 -14.60
C PRO A 74 7.38 6.12 -15.19
N GLU A 75 7.77 5.05 -15.90
CA GLU A 75 6.83 4.10 -16.53
C GLU A 75 6.15 3.25 -15.46
N TRP A 76 6.94 2.72 -14.52
CA TRP A 76 6.40 2.01 -13.36
C TRP A 76 5.43 2.90 -12.57
N LEU A 77 5.79 4.16 -12.34
CA LEU A 77 4.96 5.09 -11.59
C LEU A 77 3.61 5.35 -12.27
N VAL A 78 3.61 5.57 -13.60
CA VAL A 78 2.35 5.68 -14.37
C VAL A 78 1.51 4.41 -14.24
N SER A 79 2.12 3.22 -14.34
CA SER A 79 1.41 1.95 -14.21
C SER A 79 0.79 1.79 -12.81
N VAL A 80 1.50 2.19 -11.76
CA VAL A 80 0.99 2.16 -10.39
C VAL A 80 -0.18 3.13 -10.23
N MET A 81 -0.05 4.36 -10.72
CA MET A 81 -1.14 5.35 -10.68
C MET A 81 -2.37 4.89 -11.46
N GLN A 82 -2.19 4.24 -12.61
CA GLN A 82 -3.28 3.63 -13.39
C GLN A 82 -4.03 2.57 -12.58
N SER A 83 -3.34 1.80 -11.74
CA SER A 83 -3.96 0.81 -10.85
C SER A 83 -4.72 1.45 -9.68
N ILE A 84 -4.26 2.60 -9.17
CA ILE A 84 -4.86 3.29 -8.01
C ILE A 84 -6.05 4.18 -8.41
N ALA A 85 -5.98 4.82 -9.58
CA ALA A 85 -6.99 5.77 -10.06
C ALA A 85 -8.44 5.24 -10.04
N PRO A 86 -8.75 3.98 -10.40
CA PRO A 86 -10.13 3.48 -10.33
C PRO A 86 -10.60 3.14 -8.91
N THR A 87 -9.68 2.92 -7.96
CA THR A 87 -10.01 2.49 -6.58
C THR A 87 -9.99 3.64 -5.58
N ILE A 88 -9.53 4.81 -5.97
CA ILE A 88 -9.43 5.98 -5.09
C ILE A 88 -10.82 6.60 -4.83
N ASP A 89 -11.09 6.92 -3.57
CA ASP A 89 -12.31 7.63 -3.20
C ASP A 89 -12.27 9.10 -3.63
N GLU A 90 -13.46 9.73 -3.73
CA GLU A 90 -13.60 11.12 -4.19
C GLU A 90 -12.83 12.11 -3.30
N ALA A 91 -12.78 11.88 -1.99
CA ALA A 91 -12.12 12.78 -1.05
C ALA A 91 -10.58 12.73 -1.16
N SER A 92 -10.04 11.65 -1.73
CA SER A 92 -8.61 11.42 -1.96
C SER A 92 -8.15 11.77 -3.39
N ARG A 93 -9.07 11.97 -4.35
CA ARG A 93 -8.73 12.37 -5.74
C ARG A 93 -7.80 13.58 -5.85
N PRO A 94 -7.97 14.67 -5.05
CA PRO A 94 -7.05 15.81 -5.13
C PRO A 94 -5.60 15.43 -4.80
N ALA A 95 -5.37 14.46 -3.91
CA ALA A 95 -4.04 14.00 -3.57
C ALA A 95 -3.40 13.19 -4.72
N LEU A 96 -4.18 12.38 -5.44
CA LEU A 96 -3.71 11.74 -6.68
C LEU A 96 -3.34 12.78 -7.74
N SER A 97 -4.18 13.80 -7.95
CA SER A 97 -3.83 14.96 -8.79
C SER A 97 -2.53 15.63 -8.36
N GLY A 98 -2.34 15.80 -7.04
CA GLY A 98 -1.12 16.37 -6.47
C GLY A 98 0.11 15.51 -6.77
N LEU A 99 0.04 14.20 -6.53
CA LEU A 99 1.14 13.26 -6.78
C LEU A 99 1.52 13.24 -8.25
N VAL A 100 0.54 13.12 -9.14
CA VAL A 100 0.78 13.14 -10.60
C VAL A 100 1.45 14.44 -11.02
N ALA A 101 1.02 15.58 -10.47
CA ALA A 101 1.63 16.86 -10.80
C ALA A 101 3.09 16.93 -10.35
N VAL A 102 3.38 16.57 -9.09
CA VAL A 102 4.74 16.59 -8.52
C VAL A 102 5.66 15.64 -9.26
N ALA A 103 5.22 14.40 -9.50
CA ALA A 103 6.05 13.37 -10.11
C ALA A 103 6.43 13.65 -11.58
N PHE A 104 5.60 14.41 -12.30
CA PHE A 104 5.77 14.62 -13.75
C PHE A 104 5.90 16.09 -14.12
N GLU A 105 6.20 16.97 -13.15
CA GLU A 105 6.36 18.41 -13.38
C GLU A 105 7.52 18.70 -14.33
N ASP A 106 8.64 17.98 -14.15
CA ASP A 106 9.87 18.14 -14.93
C ASP A 106 9.76 17.60 -16.36
N LEU A 107 8.73 16.80 -16.65
CA LEU A 107 8.50 16.32 -18.02
C LEU A 107 7.84 17.41 -18.86
N GLY A 108 8.40 17.68 -20.04
CA GLY A 108 7.80 18.61 -21.01
C GLY A 108 6.35 18.23 -21.39
N PRO A 109 5.52 19.20 -21.81
CA PRO A 109 4.09 18.99 -22.08
C PRO A 109 3.81 17.98 -23.20
N GLU A 110 4.74 17.81 -24.14
CA GLU A 110 4.65 16.86 -25.26
C GLU A 110 5.10 15.44 -24.88
N ASN A 111 5.56 15.24 -23.63
CA ASN A 111 6.01 13.94 -23.19
C ASN A 111 4.83 12.96 -23.02
N ALA A 112 4.90 11.82 -23.70
CA ALA A 112 3.85 10.80 -23.70
C ALA A 112 3.51 10.27 -22.29
N LEU A 113 4.50 10.14 -21.39
CA LEU A 113 4.27 9.73 -20.00
C LEU A 113 3.45 10.76 -19.24
N ARG A 114 3.79 12.05 -19.39
CA ARG A 114 3.03 13.14 -18.79
C ARG A 114 1.60 13.17 -19.33
N SER A 115 1.40 12.98 -20.64
CA SER A 115 0.05 12.90 -21.22
C SER A 115 -0.76 11.73 -20.65
N ARG A 116 -0.14 10.54 -20.52
CA ARG A 116 -0.76 9.37 -19.89
C ARG A 116 -1.13 9.63 -18.44
N ALA A 117 -0.21 10.21 -17.65
CA ALA A 117 -0.44 10.53 -16.25
C ALA A 117 -1.54 11.61 -16.09
N ARG A 118 -1.55 12.63 -16.95
CA ARG A 118 -2.58 13.67 -17.01
C ARG A 118 -3.98 13.12 -17.25
N ALA A 119 -4.12 12.07 -18.04
CA ALA A 119 -5.39 11.43 -18.32
C ALA A 119 -5.98 10.70 -17.11
N LEU A 120 -5.18 10.41 -16.07
CA LEU A 120 -5.65 9.73 -14.86
C LEU A 120 -6.42 10.66 -13.91
N VAL A 121 -6.28 11.97 -14.08
CA VAL A 121 -6.79 12.96 -13.14
C VAL A 121 -7.71 13.94 -13.83
N ALA A 122 -8.86 14.25 -13.22
CA ALA A 122 -9.79 15.22 -13.80
C ALA A 122 -9.18 16.63 -13.77
N ASN A 123 -8.72 17.03 -12.59
CA ASN A 123 -8.20 18.37 -12.32
C ASN A 123 -6.70 18.32 -12.10
N TRP A 124 -5.94 19.00 -12.96
CA TRP A 124 -4.52 19.22 -12.74
C TRP A 124 -4.32 20.42 -11.80
N PRO A 125 -3.51 20.30 -10.74
CA PRO A 125 -3.18 21.42 -9.86
C PRO A 125 -2.60 22.59 -10.64
N LYS A 126 -2.94 23.83 -10.27
CA LYS A 126 -2.46 25.04 -10.97
C LYS A 126 -1.01 25.38 -10.63
N SER A 127 -0.45 24.76 -9.59
CA SER A 127 0.90 25.01 -9.10
C SER A 127 1.41 23.83 -8.27
N ALA A 128 2.74 23.72 -8.15
CA ALA A 128 3.39 22.81 -7.20
C ALA A 128 2.88 23.02 -5.77
N THR A 129 2.65 24.26 -5.34
CA THR A 129 2.12 24.57 -4.00
C THR A 129 0.73 23.97 -3.77
N GLU A 130 -0.15 24.01 -4.78
CA GLU A 130 -1.46 23.39 -4.70
C GLU A 130 -1.37 21.86 -4.67
N ALA A 131 -0.47 21.29 -5.46
CA ALA A 131 -0.21 19.85 -5.49
C ALA A 131 0.25 19.33 -4.13
N HIS A 132 1.29 19.96 -3.54
CA HIS A 132 1.79 19.62 -2.21
C HIS A 132 0.74 19.84 -1.12
N ARG A 133 -0.08 20.89 -1.22
CA ARG A 133 -1.18 21.13 -0.27
C ARG A 133 -2.19 19.99 -0.28
N ALA A 134 -2.56 19.47 -1.45
CA ALA A 134 -3.50 18.38 -1.58
C ALA A 134 -2.95 17.08 -0.95
N LEU A 135 -1.68 16.77 -1.18
CA LEU A 135 -0.98 15.64 -0.56
C LEU A 135 -0.94 15.78 0.97
N ARG A 136 -0.52 16.94 1.49
CA ARG A 136 -0.47 17.22 2.93
C ARG A 136 -1.86 17.18 3.59
N ALA A 137 -2.91 17.56 2.86
CA ALA A 137 -4.28 17.47 3.37
C ALA A 137 -4.72 16.01 3.54
N LEU A 138 -4.41 15.12 2.60
CA LEU A 138 -4.66 13.68 2.75
C LEU A 138 -3.84 13.09 3.90
N GLU A 139 -2.55 13.40 3.94
CA GLU A 139 -1.65 12.96 5.02
C GLU A 139 -2.20 13.33 6.40
N THR A 140 -2.64 14.58 6.57
CA THR A 140 -3.21 15.05 7.84
C THR A 140 -4.48 14.28 8.21
N LYS A 141 -5.36 13.99 7.25
CA LYS A 141 -6.57 13.20 7.51
C LYS A 141 -6.23 11.79 7.97
N VAL A 142 -5.30 11.12 7.27
CA VAL A 142 -4.83 9.77 7.62
C VAL A 142 -4.21 9.76 9.01
N LEU A 143 -3.38 10.75 9.35
CA LEU A 143 -2.76 10.83 10.67
C LEU A 143 -3.79 11.03 11.80
N VAL A 144 -4.80 11.87 11.59
CA VAL A 144 -5.89 12.06 12.57
C VAL A 144 -6.66 10.76 12.79
N GLU A 145 -7.03 10.07 11.71
CA GLU A 145 -7.68 8.76 11.79
C GLU A 145 -6.78 7.73 12.48
N ALA A 146 -5.47 7.78 12.22
CA ALA A 146 -4.50 6.85 12.77
C ALA A 146 -4.32 7.01 14.27
N ASP A 147 -4.28 8.26 14.76
CA ASP A 147 -4.21 8.52 16.18
C ASP A 147 -5.38 7.87 16.92
N GLU A 148 -6.61 8.02 16.41
CA GLU A 148 -7.80 7.43 17.03
C GLU A 148 -7.82 5.89 16.94
N ARG A 149 -7.53 5.34 15.76
CA ARG A 149 -7.64 3.89 15.51
C ARG A 149 -6.59 3.09 16.25
N THR A 150 -5.35 3.55 16.23
CA THR A 150 -4.21 2.77 16.73
C THR A 150 -3.96 2.92 18.23
N ARG A 151 -4.75 3.76 18.93
CA ARG A 151 -4.71 3.90 20.40
C ARG A 151 -4.77 2.54 21.10
N GLY A 152 -3.98 2.40 22.16
CA GLY A 152 -3.86 1.15 22.91
C GLY A 152 -3.16 0.03 22.14
N GLY A 153 -2.35 0.36 21.12
CA GLY A 153 -1.58 -0.62 20.34
C GLY A 153 -2.40 -1.39 19.31
N ARG A 154 -3.62 -0.94 18.99
CA ARG A 154 -4.45 -1.58 17.96
C ARG A 154 -3.83 -1.39 16.57
N PRO A 155 -3.96 -2.37 15.67
CA PRO A 155 -3.53 -2.19 14.28
C PRO A 155 -4.43 -1.16 13.58
N TRP A 156 -3.90 -0.55 12.52
CA TRP A 156 -4.61 0.38 11.64
C TRP A 156 -5.88 -0.23 11.02
N GLY A 157 -5.77 -1.51 10.66
CA GLY A 157 -6.83 -2.31 10.05
C GLY A 157 -6.46 -3.78 10.08
N GLU A 158 -7.16 -4.58 9.29
CA GLU A 158 -6.86 -6.00 9.15
C GLU A 158 -5.60 -6.20 8.30
N ARG A 159 -4.57 -6.85 8.85
CA ARG A 159 -3.28 -6.99 8.15
C ARG A 159 -3.38 -7.99 7.01
N ALA A 160 -2.59 -7.78 5.95
CA ALA A 160 -2.50 -8.75 4.86
C ALA A 160 -2.11 -10.16 5.34
N ALA A 161 -1.15 -10.26 6.29
CA ALA A 161 -0.74 -11.53 6.87
C ALA A 161 -1.86 -12.21 7.67
N GLU A 162 -2.66 -11.45 8.43
CA GLU A 162 -3.78 -11.97 9.21
C GLU A 162 -4.88 -12.52 8.30
N ARG A 163 -5.19 -11.84 7.19
CA ARG A 163 -6.14 -12.33 6.18
C ARG A 163 -5.70 -13.62 5.52
N VAL A 164 -4.39 -13.78 5.29
CA VAL A 164 -3.83 -15.02 4.76
C VAL A 164 -3.97 -16.13 5.80
N ALA A 165 -3.63 -15.87 7.06
CA ALA A 165 -3.79 -16.84 8.15
C ALA A 165 -5.26 -17.27 8.36
N GLU A 166 -6.22 -16.35 8.24
CA GLU A 166 -7.65 -16.69 8.31
C GLU A 166 -8.08 -17.62 7.17
N VAL A 167 -7.64 -17.34 5.94
CA VAL A 167 -7.92 -18.18 4.77
C VAL A 167 -7.31 -19.57 4.94
N VAL A 168 -6.11 -19.66 5.51
CA VAL A 168 -5.44 -20.94 5.80
C VAL A 168 -6.18 -21.73 6.89
N THR A 169 -6.80 -21.05 7.85
CA THR A 169 -7.43 -21.71 9.02
C THR A 169 -8.89 -22.08 8.83
N LYS A 170 -9.60 -21.55 7.82
CA LYS A 170 -10.97 -21.95 7.46
C LYS A 170 -10.95 -23.06 6.38
N PRO A 171 -11.16 -24.34 6.73
CA PRO A 171 -11.15 -25.42 5.75
C PRO A 171 -12.50 -25.43 5.01
N ASN A 172 -12.55 -24.87 3.80
CA ASN A 172 -13.76 -24.92 2.97
C ASN A 172 -13.90 -26.23 2.19
N ALA A 173 -12.81 -26.99 1.97
CA ALA A 173 -12.84 -28.26 1.24
C ALA A 173 -11.64 -29.18 1.56
N PRO A 174 -11.76 -30.52 1.35
CA PRO A 174 -10.62 -31.42 1.37
C PRO A 174 -9.59 -31.07 0.27
N PRO A 175 -8.29 -31.33 0.48
CA PRO A 175 -7.25 -31.03 -0.50
C PRO A 175 -7.48 -31.79 -1.82
N ARG A 176 -7.49 -31.08 -2.95
CA ARG A 176 -7.56 -31.67 -4.29
C ARG A 176 -6.21 -31.58 -5.04
N PRO A 177 -5.86 -32.52 -5.92
CA PRO A 177 -4.63 -32.41 -6.71
C PRO A 177 -4.62 -31.11 -7.54
N TYR A 178 -3.47 -30.42 -7.59
CA TYR A 178 -3.32 -29.25 -8.46
C TYR A 178 -3.42 -29.64 -9.93
N SER A 179 -4.19 -28.86 -10.69
CA SER A 179 -4.40 -28.99 -12.12
C SER A 179 -4.42 -27.60 -12.78
N PRO A 180 -3.57 -27.34 -13.80
CA PRO A 180 -3.54 -26.04 -14.47
C PRO A 180 -4.81 -25.74 -15.30
N THR A 181 -5.68 -26.73 -15.52
CA THR A 181 -6.94 -26.58 -16.27
C THR A 181 -8.16 -26.38 -15.38
N GLU A 182 -7.98 -26.47 -14.06
CA GLU A 182 -9.04 -26.34 -13.07
C GLU A 182 -9.12 -24.90 -12.55
N ALA A 183 -10.32 -24.48 -12.18
CA ALA A 183 -10.56 -23.19 -11.55
C ALA A 183 -10.48 -23.35 -10.03
N TYR A 184 -9.81 -22.41 -9.37
CA TYR A 184 -9.66 -22.38 -7.92
C TYR A 184 -10.19 -21.08 -7.35
N GLU A 185 -10.86 -21.20 -6.21
CA GLU A 185 -11.35 -20.08 -5.42
C GLU A 185 -10.45 -19.87 -4.20
N ARG A 186 -10.52 -18.66 -3.66
CA ARG A 186 -9.82 -18.31 -2.42
C ARG A 186 -10.30 -19.23 -1.28
N GLY A 187 -9.36 -19.84 -0.57
CA GLY A 187 -9.61 -20.82 0.50
C GLY A 187 -9.59 -22.27 0.03
N ASP A 188 -9.48 -22.54 -1.26
CA ASP A 188 -9.32 -23.90 -1.75
C ASP A 188 -8.01 -24.52 -1.27
N ARG A 189 -8.09 -25.79 -0.86
CA ARG A 189 -6.92 -26.60 -0.54
C ARG A 189 -6.51 -27.41 -1.76
N LEU A 190 -5.24 -27.35 -2.12
CA LEU A 190 -4.69 -28.13 -3.21
C LEU A 190 -3.40 -28.86 -2.82
N VAL A 191 -3.05 -29.90 -3.57
CA VAL A 191 -1.79 -30.65 -3.41
C VAL A 191 -0.97 -30.50 -4.70
N HIS A 192 0.15 -29.78 -4.60
CA HIS A 192 1.08 -29.59 -5.71
C HIS A 192 2.24 -30.61 -5.64
N PRO A 193 2.59 -31.31 -6.74
CA PRO A 193 3.62 -32.36 -6.73
C PRO A 193 4.98 -31.94 -6.19
N LYS A 194 5.36 -30.66 -6.40
CA LYS A 194 6.66 -30.10 -5.96
C LYS A 194 6.62 -29.42 -4.60
N PHE A 195 5.47 -28.86 -4.23
CA PHE A 195 5.37 -27.92 -3.09
C PHE A 195 4.51 -28.46 -1.94
N GLY A 196 3.88 -29.62 -2.12
CA GLY A 196 3.03 -30.23 -1.11
C GLY A 196 1.64 -29.60 -1.05
N GLU A 197 1.03 -29.64 0.13
CA GLU A 197 -0.28 -29.02 0.36
C GLU A 197 -0.18 -27.50 0.41
N GLY A 198 -1.14 -26.82 -0.23
CA GLY A 198 -1.24 -25.37 -0.18
C GLY A 198 -2.68 -24.88 -0.18
N VAL A 199 -2.85 -23.62 0.22
CA VAL A 199 -4.14 -22.93 0.27
C VAL A 199 -4.12 -21.76 -0.72
N VAL A 200 -5.15 -21.69 -1.55
CA VAL A 200 -5.31 -20.64 -2.55
C VAL A 200 -5.68 -19.33 -1.86
N LEU A 201 -4.84 -18.31 -2.03
CA LEU A 201 -5.01 -16.97 -1.47
C LEU A 201 -5.86 -16.06 -2.37
N GLY A 202 -5.84 -16.33 -3.68
CA GLY A 202 -6.60 -15.59 -4.68
C GLY A 202 -6.29 -16.05 -6.11
N ALA A 203 -7.11 -15.60 -7.05
CA ALA A 203 -6.96 -15.88 -8.49
C ALA A 203 -7.03 -14.57 -9.28
N ALA A 204 -6.10 -14.37 -10.22
CA ALA A 204 -6.07 -13.24 -11.14
C ALA A 204 -5.36 -13.63 -12.44
N GLU A 205 -5.90 -13.21 -13.59
CA GLU A 205 -5.24 -13.31 -14.92
C GLU A 205 -4.79 -14.74 -15.30
N GLY A 206 -5.58 -15.77 -15.00
CA GLY A 206 -5.21 -17.17 -15.29
C GLY A 206 -4.07 -17.70 -14.41
N LYS A 207 -3.83 -17.04 -13.27
CA LYS A 207 -2.90 -17.49 -12.24
C LYS A 207 -3.60 -17.51 -10.89
N ILE A 208 -3.13 -18.39 -10.03
CA ILE A 208 -3.53 -18.45 -8.62
C ILE A 208 -2.31 -18.17 -7.76
N GLU A 209 -2.53 -17.46 -6.66
CA GLU A 209 -1.54 -17.30 -5.61
C GLU A 209 -1.84 -18.31 -4.50
N VAL A 210 -0.84 -19.11 -4.13
CA VAL A 210 -1.00 -20.24 -3.21
C VAL A 210 0.05 -20.14 -2.11
N ALA A 211 -0.39 -20.28 -0.86
CA ALA A 211 0.48 -20.45 0.30
C ALA A 211 0.78 -21.95 0.50
N PHE A 212 2.06 -22.31 0.53
CA PHE A 212 2.59 -23.64 0.84
C PHE A 212 3.40 -23.55 2.15
N GLY A 213 2.74 -23.77 3.28
CA GLY A 213 3.32 -23.46 4.59
C GLY A 213 3.64 -21.96 4.68
N ASP A 214 4.91 -21.63 4.90
CA ASP A 214 5.39 -20.23 5.00
C ASP A 214 5.73 -19.61 3.63
N GLU A 215 5.77 -20.39 2.55
CA GLU A 215 6.11 -19.91 1.22
C GLU A 215 4.88 -19.52 0.39
N ARG A 216 5.01 -18.48 -0.45
CA ARG A 216 4.00 -18.10 -1.46
C ARG A 216 4.50 -18.40 -2.87
N LYS A 217 3.65 -19.01 -3.70
CA LYS A 217 3.93 -19.27 -5.13
C LYS A 217 2.77 -18.82 -6.00
N ARG A 218 3.09 -18.33 -7.20
CA ARG A 218 2.12 -18.14 -8.28
C ARG A 218 2.13 -19.35 -9.20
N LEU A 219 0.98 -19.97 -9.38
CA LEU A 219 0.77 -21.12 -10.26
C LEU A 219 -0.18 -20.75 -11.40
N VAL A 220 -0.08 -21.45 -12.52
CA VAL A 220 -0.98 -21.25 -13.66
C VAL A 220 -2.26 -22.04 -13.41
N ALA A 221 -3.42 -21.43 -13.61
CA ALA A 221 -4.70 -22.10 -13.46
C ALA A 221 -5.69 -21.58 -14.48
N ARG A 222 -6.83 -22.26 -14.62
CA ARG A 222 -7.92 -21.72 -15.44
C ARG A 222 -8.51 -20.48 -14.71
N PRO A 223 -8.78 -19.37 -15.43
CA PRO A 223 -9.43 -18.21 -14.85
C PRO A 223 -10.83 -18.51 -14.33
#